data_AF-A0A965MIH4-F1
#
_entry.id   AF-A0A965MIH4-F1
#
_cell.length_a   1.000
_cell.length_b   1.000
_cell.length_c   1.000
_cell.angle_alpha   90.00
_cell.angle_beta   90.00
_cell.angle_gamma   90.00
#
_symmetry.space_group_name_H-M   'P 1'
#
loop_
_entity.id
_entity.type
_entity.pdbx_description
1 polymer ?
#
loop_
_entity_poly.entity_id
_entity_poly.type
_entity_poly.pdbx_seq_one_letter_code
_entity_poly.pdbx_strand_id
1 'polypeptide(L)' 'MAKTIVWFSDNGKRICAEIACQDGKQRVLRAKDEEGKEIEISFIEEKAIASAKRINRYGYPDPQPQEDGSDENGWVQ' A
#
# COMPACT_ATOMS: atom_id res chain seq x y z
N MET A 1 -3.77 1.74 -13.97
CA MET A 1 -3.89 1.26 -12.57
C MET A 1 -2.50 1.31 -11.94
N ALA A 2 -2.33 2.04 -10.84
CA ALA A 2 -1.06 2.06 -10.12
C ALA A 2 -0.83 0.71 -9.45
N LYS A 3 0.40 0.21 -9.55
CA LYS A 3 0.84 -1.04 -8.93
C LYS A 3 2.03 -0.74 -8.05
N THR A 4 2.06 -1.35 -6.88
CA THR A 4 3.16 -1.25 -5.92
C THR A 4 3.79 -2.62 -5.77
N ILE A 5 5.09 -2.71 -6.02
CA ILE A 5 5.85 -3.93 -5.77
C ILE A 5 6.50 -3.80 -4.41
N VAL A 6 6.27 -4.78 -3.54
CA VAL A 6 6.87 -4.83 -2.21
C VAL A 6 7.70 -6.08 -2.07
N TRP A 7 8.87 -5.92 -1.46
CA TRP A 7 9.73 -7.02 -1.06
C TRP A 7 9.73 -7.12 0.46
N PHE A 8 9.44 -8.29 0.99
CA PHE A 8 9.48 -8.57 2.42
C PHE A 8 10.05 -9.96 2.68
N SER A 9 10.52 -10.19 3.90
CA SER A 9 10.98 -11.52 4.32
C SER A 9 9.85 -12.22 5.07
N ASP A 10 9.57 -13.46 4.71
CA ASP A 10 8.63 -14.33 5.41
C ASP A 10 9.25 -15.71 5.60
N ASN A 11 9.27 -16.22 6.83
CA ASN A 11 9.84 -17.52 7.18
C ASN A 11 11.28 -17.74 6.64
N GLY A 12 12.08 -16.67 6.61
CA GLY A 12 13.47 -16.71 6.13
C GLY A 12 13.63 -16.67 4.61
N LYS A 13 12.53 -16.60 3.85
CA LYS A 13 12.54 -16.44 2.39
C LYS A 13 12.16 -15.01 2.00
N ARG A 14 12.78 -14.49 0.94
CA ARG A 14 12.41 -13.19 0.40
C ARG A 14 11.25 -13.34 -0.59
N ILE A 15 10.18 -12.60 -0.36
CA ILE A 15 8.96 -12.62 -1.18
C ILE A 15 8.79 -11.28 -1.87
N CYS A 16 8.49 -11.34 -3.16
CA CYS A 16 8.06 -10.23 -3.98
C CYS A 16 6.54 -10.30 -4.17
N ALA A 17 5.80 -9.29 -3.74
CA ALA A 17 4.37 -9.18 -3.98
C ALA A 17 4.04 -7.94 -4.82
N GLU A 18 3.22 -8.14 -5.85
CA GLU A 18 2.63 -7.07 -6.65
C GLU A 18 1.25 -6.74 -6.09
N ILE A 19 1.07 -5.52 -5.61
CA ILE A 19 -0.17 -5.02 -5.01
C ILE A 19 -0.78 -3.99 -5.94
N ALA A 20 -2.09 -4.07 -6.15
CA ALA A 20 -2.87 -3.03 -6.82
C ALA A 20 -3.95 -2.50 -5.90
N CYS A 21 -4.30 -1.22 -6.09
CA CYS A 21 -5.49 -0.65 -5.48
C CYS A 21 -6.63 -0.74 -6.50
N GLN A 22 -7.66 -1.49 -6.16
CA GLN A 22 -8.87 -1.63 -6.96
C GLN A 22 -10.07 -1.26 -6.07
N ASP A 23 -10.89 -0.30 -6.52
CA ASP A 23 -12.08 0.16 -5.78
C ASP A 23 -11.77 0.62 -4.33
N GLY A 24 -10.64 1.31 -4.14
CA GLY A 24 -10.18 1.77 -2.83
C GLY A 24 -9.64 0.67 -1.91
N LYS A 25 -9.56 -0.58 -2.38
CA LYS A 25 -9.03 -1.73 -1.64
C LYS A 25 -7.69 -2.18 -2.22
N GLN A 26 -6.69 -2.32 -1.35
CA GLN A 26 -5.41 -2.92 -1.72
C GLN A 26 -5.57 -4.43 -1.81
N ARG A 27 -5.11 -5.02 -2.92
CA ARG A 27 -5.12 -6.47 -3.16
C ARG A 27 -3.80 -6.90 -3.76
N VAL A 28 -3.34 -8.10 -3.36
CA VAL A 28 -2.19 -8.72 -4.01
C VAL A 28 -2.65 -9.36 -5.31
N LEU A 29 -1.99 -9.02 -6.42
CA LEU A 29 -2.24 -9.61 -7.73
C LEU A 29 -1.39 -10.86 -7.97
N ARG A 30 -0.13 -10.82 -7.52
CA ARG A 30 0.86 -11.90 -7.70
C ARG A 30 1.87 -11.88 -6.58
N ALA A 31 2.37 -13.06 -6.24
CA ALA A 31 3.43 -13.25 -5.27
C ALA A 31 4.44 -14.28 -5.78
N LYS A 32 5.72 -13.98 -5.62
CA LYS A 32 6.82 -14.89 -6.00
C LYS A 32 7.89 -14.88 -4.93
N ASP A 33 8.55 -16.00 -4.72
CA ASP A 33 9.76 -16.03 -3.91
C ASP A 33 10.98 -15.53 -4.71
N GLU A 34 12.14 -15.50 -4.04
CA GLU A 34 13.43 -15.15 -4.63
C GLU A 34 13.90 -16.09 -5.73
N GLU A 35 13.39 -17.32 -5.77
CA GLU A 35 13.64 -18.31 -6.82
C GLU A 35 12.70 -18.11 -8.03
N GLY A 36 11.75 -17.16 -7.93
CA GLY A 36 10.76 -16.85 -8.95
C GLY A 36 9.55 -17.79 -8.96
N LYS A 37 9.44 -18.69 -7.97
CA LYS A 37 8.31 -19.60 -7.80
C LYS A 37 7.10 -18.84 -7.31
N GLU A 38 5.94 -19.11 -7.90
CA GLU A 38 4.69 -18.49 -7.48
C GLU A 38 4.27 -18.98 -6.09
N ILE A 39 3.86 -18.02 -5.26
CA ILE A 39 3.34 -18.27 -3.92
C ILE A 39 1.84 -18.00 -3.94
N GLU A 40 1.09 -18.82 -3.22
CA GLU A 40 -0.35 -18.63 -3.06
C GLU A 40 -0.63 -17.33 -2.29
N ILE A 41 -1.49 -16.49 -2.89
CA ILE A 41 -1.75 -15.13 -2.43
C ILE A 41 -2.40 -15.10 -1.05
N SER A 42 -3.31 -16.04 -0.78
CA SER A 42 -4.05 -16.17 0.48
C SER A 42 -3.13 -16.22 1.72
N PHE A 43 -1.96 -16.84 1.62
CA PHE A 43 -1.00 -16.94 2.73
C PHE A 43 -0.23 -15.64 3.00
N ILE A 44 -0.07 -14.80 1.98
CA ILE A 44 0.83 -13.65 2.02
C ILE A 44 0.10 -12.31 1.94
N GLU A 45 -1.19 -12.29 1.60
CA GLU A 45 -1.96 -11.07 1.33
C GLU A 45 -1.91 -10.10 2.52
N GLU A 46 -2.17 -10.58 3.73
CA GLU A 46 -2.14 -9.76 4.93
C GLU A 46 -0.74 -9.15 5.17
N LYS A 47 0.31 -9.97 5.05
CA LYS A 47 1.71 -9.56 5.28
C LYS A 47 2.20 -8.58 4.21
N ALA A 48 1.82 -8.80 2.96
CA ALA A 48 2.17 -7.93 1.84
C ALA A 48 1.48 -6.57 1.95
N ILE A 49 0.18 -6.55 2.27
CA ILE A 49 -0.57 -5.30 2.49
C ILE A 49 -0.01 -4.55 3.69
N ALA A 50 0.28 -5.24 4.80
CA ALA A 50 0.91 -4.62 5.96
C ALA A 50 2.28 -4.01 5.62
N SER A 51 3.08 -4.70 4.80
CA SER A 51 4.38 -4.20 4.35
C SER A 51 4.25 -2.99 3.42
N ALA A 52 3.28 -3.02 2.49
CA ALA A 52 2.98 -1.87 1.63
C ALA A 52 2.51 -0.64 2.42
N LYS A 53 1.67 -0.86 3.44
CA LYS A 53 1.26 0.22 4.36
C LYS A 53 2.44 0.83 5.11
N ARG A 54 3.40 0.01 5.55
CA ARG A 54 4.64 0.52 6.17
C ARG A 54 5.45 1.36 5.20
N ILE A 55 5.63 0.90 3.97
CA ILE A 55 6.35 1.67 2.93
C ILE A 55 5.63 3.00 2.66
N ASN A 56 4.30 3.00 2.51
CA ASN A 56 3.54 4.23 2.30
C ASN A 56 3.59 5.18 3.51
N ARG A 57 3.59 4.65 4.74
CA ARG A 57 3.71 5.46 5.97
C ARG A 57 5.06 6.16 6.10
N TYR A 58 6.12 5.62 5.50
CA TYR A 58 7.46 6.22 5.52
C TYR A 58 7.88 6.85 4.18
N GLY A 59 7.15 6.58 3.09
CA GLY A 59 7.52 6.94 1.71
C GLY A 59 6.56 7.91 1.03
N TYR A 60 5.40 8.18 1.62
CA TYR A 60 4.59 9.35 1.29
C TYR A 60 4.46 10.15 2.59
N PRO A 61 4.69 11.49 2.59
CA PRO A 61 4.09 12.28 3.65
C PRO A 61 2.60 11.91 3.67
N ASP A 62 2.05 11.65 4.87
CA ASP A 62 0.60 11.65 5.05
C ASP A 62 0.04 12.77 4.19
N PRO A 63 -1.01 12.55 3.37
CA PRO A 63 -1.68 13.68 2.75
C PRO A 63 -1.99 14.63 3.91
N GLN A 64 -1.28 15.77 3.95
CA GLN A 64 -1.59 16.81 4.91
C GLN A 64 -3.10 16.95 4.81
N PRO A 65 -3.85 16.87 5.93
CA PRO A 65 -5.27 17.13 5.87
C PRO A 65 -5.40 18.42 5.07
N GLN A 66 -6.01 18.33 3.90
CA GLN A 66 -6.26 19.49 3.07
C GLN A 66 -7.14 20.32 3.98
N GLU A 67 -6.55 21.35 4.59
CA GLU A 67 -7.29 22.40 5.25
C GLU A 67 -8.16 22.96 4.12
N ASP A 68 -9.36 22.41 4.01
CA ASP A 68 -10.43 22.99 3.24
C ASP A 68 -10.57 24.37 3.87
N GLY A 69 -9.96 25.34 3.20
CA GLY A 69 -10.13 26.76 3.44
C GLY A 69 -11.61 27.03 3.27
N SER A 70 -12.33 26.80 4.36
CA SER A 70 -13.67 27.30 4.58
C SER A 70 -13.47 28.80 4.73
N ASP A 71 -13.39 29.47 3.59
CA ASP A 71 -13.58 30.90 3.44
C ASP A 71 -15.06 31.16 3.79
N GLU A 72 -15.37 31.04 5.09
CA GLU A 72 -16.62 31.51 5.63
C GLU A 72 -16.50 33.03 5.67
N ASN A 73 -17.10 33.65 4.65
CA ASN A 73 -17.44 35.06 4.58
C ASN A 73 -17.89 35.62 5.94
N GLY A 74 -16.95 36.11 6.74
CA GLY A 74 -17.20 36.89 7.95
C GLY A 74 -17.35 38.37 7.59
N TRP A 75 -18.45 38.74 6.93
CA TRP A 75 -18.90 40.13 6.93
C TRP A 75 -19.22 40.54 8.37
N VAL A 76 -18.41 41.41 8.94
CA VAL A 76 -18.81 42.24 10.09
C VAL A 76 -18.85 43.69 9.63
N GLN A 77 -20.05 44.27 9.72
CA GLN A 77 -20.35 45.69 9.51
C GLN A 77 -19.68 46.56 10.57
#